data_AF-A0A534IEJ4-F1
#
_entry.id   AF-A0A534IEJ4-F1
#
_cell.length_a   1.000
_cell.length_b   1.000
_cell.length_c   1.000
_cell.angle_alpha   90.00
_cell.angle_beta   90.00
_cell.angle_gamma   90.00
#
_symmetry.space_group_name_H-M   'P 1'
#
loop_
_entity.id
_entity.type
_entity.pdbx_description
1 polymer ?
#
loop_
_entity_poly.entity_id
_entity_poly.type
_entity_poly.pdbx_seq_one_letter_code
_entity_poly.pdbx_strand_id
1 'polypeptide(L)'
;MDIHLSFWVANMIVSAISVVVLSALLVVYAKNFRSIRSTFSVGLVLFAVLFLVQNIAAIALYLAMAAADYGLSVSLPMLALNIAELSGFAVLFRISWQ
;
A
#
# COMPACT_ATOMS: atom_id res chain seq x y z
N MET A 1 -14.63 22.47 1.14
CA MET A 1 -13.95 21.29 0.58
C MET A 1 -15.04 20.27 0.33
N ASP A 2 -15.26 19.85 -0.91
CA ASP A 2 -16.31 18.86 -1.20
C ASP A 2 -15.99 17.56 -0.46
N ILE A 3 -17.01 17.00 0.19
CA ILE A 3 -16.86 15.81 1.04
C ILE A 3 -16.24 14.65 0.26
N HIS A 4 -16.57 14.49 -1.03
CA HIS A 4 -16.07 13.43 -1.89
C HIS A 4 -14.57 13.57 -2.19
N LEU A 5 -14.09 14.79 -2.45
CA LEU A 5 -12.67 15.09 -2.66
C LEU A 5 -11.82 14.72 -1.43
N SER A 6 -12.38 14.90 -0.23
CA SER A 6 -11.70 14.56 1.03
C SER A 6 -11.39 13.06 1.14
N PHE A 7 -12.30 12.19 0.68
CA PHE A 7 -12.08 10.73 0.70
C PHE A 7 -11.05 10.28 -0.34
N TRP A 8 -11.02 10.90 -1.52
CA TRP A 8 -9.96 10.61 -2.51
C TRP A 8 -8.57 10.99 -1.97
N VAL A 9 -8.46 12.15 -1.31
CA VAL A 9 -7.22 12.57 -0.64
C VAL A 9 -6.84 11.59 0.47
N ALA A 10 -7.79 11.15 1.29
CA ALA A 10 -7.52 10.14 2.31
C ALA A 10 -7.00 8.82 1.71
N ASN A 11 -7.60 8.33 0.61
CA ASN A 11 -7.12 7.15 -0.11
C ASN A 11 -5.67 7.34 -0.58
N MET A 12 -5.35 8.49 -1.19
CA MET A 12 -3.98 8.80 -1.64
C MET A 12 -2.98 8.83 -0.48
N ILE A 13 -3.36 9.41 0.66
CA ILE A 13 -2.52 9.44 1.87
C ILE A 13 -2.25 8.01 2.37
N VAL A 14 -3.29 7.18 2.48
CA VAL A 14 -3.14 5.79 2.95
C VAL A 14 -2.24 5.01 1.98
N SER A 15 -2.44 5.11 0.67
CA SER A 15 -1.56 4.46 -0.31
C SER A 15 -0.12 4.98 -0.24
N ALA A 16 0.09 6.28 -0.03
CA ALA A 16 1.43 6.84 0.14
C ALA A 16 2.14 6.28 1.39
N ILE A 17 1.41 6.11 2.50
CA ILE A 17 1.93 5.45 3.71
C ILE A 17 2.26 3.98 3.41
N SER A 18 1.40 3.25 2.71
CA SER A 18 1.66 1.88 2.27
C SER A 18 2.94 1.77 1.44
N VAL A 19 3.18 2.71 0.51
CA VAL A 19 4.43 2.77 -0.28
C VAL A 19 5.66 2.88 0.62
N VAL A 20 5.62 3.74 1.64
CA VAL A 20 6.72 3.92 2.58
C VAL A 20 6.95 2.62 3.39
N VAL A 21 5.89 2.01 3.93
CA VAL A 21 5.98 0.78 4.72
C VAL A 21 6.53 -0.38 3.87
N LEU A 22 6.02 -0.56 2.65
CA LEU A 22 6.47 -1.60 1.72
C LEU A 22 7.93 -1.38 1.27
N SER A 23 8.34 -0.13 1.07
CA SER A 23 9.74 0.19 0.78
C SER A 23 10.65 -0.22 1.94
N ALA A 24 10.24 0.05 3.18
CA ALA A 24 10.98 -0.37 4.36
C ALA A 24 11.05 -1.90 4.49
N LEU A 25 9.93 -2.60 4.25
CA LEU A 25 9.88 -4.07 4.21
C LEU A 25 10.83 -4.64 3.15
N LEU A 26 10.85 -4.08 1.95
CA LEU A 26 11.75 -4.52 0.88
C LEU A 26 13.22 -4.38 1.26
N VAL A 27 13.61 -3.32 1.96
CA VAL A 27 14.98 -3.17 2.47
C VAL A 27 15.33 -4.29 3.46
N VAL A 28 14.41 -4.64 4.37
CA VAL A 28 14.60 -5.74 5.33
C VAL A 28 14.69 -7.07 4.60
N TYR A 29 13.77 -7.35 3.68
CA TYR A 29 13.73 -8.62 2.95
C TYR A 29 14.91 -8.80 2.00
N ALA A 30 15.39 -7.73 1.35
CA ALA A 30 16.57 -7.78 0.50
C ALA A 30 17.85 -8.10 1.30
N LYS A 31 17.97 -7.58 2.53
CA LYS A 31 19.06 -7.94 3.45
C LYS A 31 18.99 -9.41 3.84
N ASN A 32 17.80 -9.88 4.24
CA ASN A 32 17.59 -11.27 4.66
C ASN A 32 17.81 -12.27 3.52
N PHE A 33 17.40 -11.90 2.30
CA PHE A 33 17.58 -12.73 1.11
C PHE A 33 19.06 -13.02 0.81
N ARG A 34 19.94 -12.02 0.98
CA ARG A 34 21.39 -12.21 0.80
C ARG A 34 21.99 -13.19 1.82
N SER A 35 21.40 -13.30 3.01
CA SER A 35 21.93 -14.12 4.11
C SER A 35 21.37 -15.55 4.12
N ILE A 36 20.06 -15.73 3.86
CA ILE A 36 19.37 -17.00 4.14
C ILE A 36 18.94 -17.72 2.84
N ARG A 37 18.82 -17.02 1.71
CA ARG A 37 18.41 -17.56 0.38
C ARG A 37 17.26 -18.59 0.42
N SER A 38 16.27 -18.37 1.29
CA SER A 38 15.08 -19.24 1.38
C SER A 38 14.00 -18.84 0.38
N THR A 39 13.29 -19.83 -0.19
CA THR A 39 12.10 -19.64 -1.02
C THR A 39 11.06 -18.74 -0.35
N PHE A 40 10.96 -18.79 0.99
CA PHE A 40 10.08 -17.92 1.77
C PHE A 40 10.43 -16.44 1.64
N SER A 41 11.72 -16.10 1.73
CA SER A 41 12.19 -14.72 1.59
C SER A 41 11.97 -14.17 0.18
N VAL A 42 12.10 -15.02 -0.85
CA VAL A 42 11.77 -14.63 -2.24
C VAL A 42 10.30 -14.30 -2.38
N GLY A 43 9.41 -15.13 -1.81
CA GLY A 43 7.97 -14.88 -1.81
C GLY A 43 7.60 -13.55 -1.17
N LEU A 44 8.22 -13.22 -0.04
CA LEU A 44 8.02 -11.93 0.65
C LEU A 44 8.51 -10.73 -0.16
N VAL A 45 9.65 -10.84 -0.84
CA VAL A 45 10.13 -9.78 -1.74
C VAL A 45 9.15 -9.56 -2.89
N LEU A 46 8.73 -10.63 -3.57
CA LEU A 46 7.78 -10.53 -4.68
C LEU A 46 6.44 -9.94 -4.22
N PHE A 47 5.92 -10.40 -3.08
CA PHE A 47 4.72 -9.85 -2.45
C PHE A 47 4.86 -8.34 -2.23
N ALA A 48 5.93 -7.90 -1.58
CA ALA A 48 6.12 -6.49 -1.27
C ALA A 48 6.32 -5.63 -2.54
N VAL A 49 7.00 -6.14 -3.57
CA VAL A 49 7.14 -5.44 -4.87
C VAL A 49 5.77 -5.27 -5.55
N LEU A 50 4.95 -6.33 -5.60
CA LEU A 50 3.63 -6.28 -6.25
C LEU A 50 2.73 -5.23 -5.59
N PHE A 51 2.66 -5.24 -4.26
CA PHE A 51 1.88 -4.26 -3.52
C PHE A 51 2.47 -2.84 -3.59
N LEU A 52 3.79 -2.71 -3.70
CA LEU A 52 4.42 -1.40 -3.87
C LEU A 52 3.98 -0.78 -5.21
N VAL A 53 4.05 -1.55 -6.29
CA VAL A 53 3.60 -1.12 -7.61
C VAL A 53 2.11 -0.82 -7.60
N GLN A 54 1.29 -1.67 -6.98
CA GLN A 54 -0.15 -1.44 -6.89
C GLN A 54 -0.49 -0.16 -6.10
N ASN A 55 0.17 0.15 -4.98
CA ASN A 55 -0.09 1.38 -4.24
C ASN A 55 0.39 2.65 -4.97
N ILE A 56 1.52 2.58 -5.71
CA ILE A 56 1.95 3.69 -6.57
C ILE A 56 0.93 3.93 -7.69
N ALA A 57 0.49 2.86 -8.36
CA ALA A 57 -0.53 2.94 -9.40
C ALA A 57 -1.87 3.45 -8.84
N ALA A 58 -2.25 3.03 -7.63
CA ALA A 58 -3.47 3.45 -6.95
C ALA A 58 -3.53 4.97 -6.78
N ILE A 59 -2.44 5.63 -6.39
CA ILE A 59 -2.40 7.10 -6.26
C ILE A 59 -2.75 7.78 -7.59
N ALA A 60 -2.16 7.33 -8.70
CA ALA A 60 -2.47 7.89 -10.03
C ALA A 60 -3.93 7.62 -10.44
N LEU A 61 -4.45 6.43 -10.14
CA LEU A 61 -5.85 6.08 -10.40
C LEU A 61 -6.82 6.90 -9.55
N TYR A 62 -6.53 7.15 -8.28
CA TYR A 62 -7.38 7.97 -7.41
C TYR A 62 -7.42 9.42 -7.86
N LEU A 63 -6.30 9.95 -8.36
CA LEU A 63 -6.29 11.26 -8.99
C LEU A 63 -7.19 11.30 -10.23
N ALA A 64 -7.11 10.28 -11.10
CA ALA A 64 -7.96 10.18 -12.28
C ALA A 64 -9.46 10.03 -11.93
N MET A 65 -9.78 9.24 -10.91
CA MET A 65 -11.16 9.04 -10.45
C MET A 65 -11.73 10.28 -9.76
N ALA A 66 -10.91 11.01 -8.99
CA ALA A 66 -11.29 12.30 -8.42
C ALA A 66 -11.55 13.34 -9.52
N ALA A 67 -10.70 13.39 -10.56
CA ALA A 67 -10.87 14.30 -11.69
C ALA A 67 -12.10 13.97 -12.55
N ALA A 68 -12.50 12.70 -12.60
CA ALA A 68 -13.72 12.24 -13.27
C ALA A 68 -14.98 12.34 -12.39
N ASP A 69 -14.89 13.02 -11.24
CA ASP A 69 -16.01 13.29 -10.31
C ASP A 69 -16.73 12.03 -9.80
N TYR A 70 -15.99 10.93 -9.59
CA TYR A 70 -16.54 9.76 -8.92
C TYR A 70 -16.86 10.07 -7.45
N GLY A 71 -18.09 9.74 -7.04
CA GLY A 71 -18.64 10.13 -5.73
C GLY A 71 -18.26 9.24 -4.54
N LEU A 72 -18.98 9.45 -3.43
CA LEU A 72 -18.75 8.75 -2.14
C LEU A 72 -18.92 7.23 -2.23
N SER A 73 -19.84 6.79 -3.08
CA SER A 73 -20.19 5.37 -3.26
C SER A 73 -19.00 4.51 -3.71
N VAL A 74 -17.97 5.15 -4.27
CA VAL A 74 -16.75 4.49 -4.73
C VAL A 74 -15.58 4.78 -3.80
N SER A 75 -15.37 6.04 -3.43
CA SER A 75 -14.22 6.44 -2.61
C SER A 75 -14.23 5.88 -1.18
N LEU A 76 -15.41 5.72 -0.56
CA LEU A 76 -15.51 5.23 0.81
C LEU A 76 -15.20 3.72 0.93
N PRO A 77 -15.77 2.82 0.11
CA PRO A 77 -15.36 1.41 0.11
C PRO A 77 -13.87 1.23 -0.20
N MET A 78 -13.31 1.99 -1.13
CA MET A 78 -11.88 1.93 -1.46
C MET A 78 -11.02 2.33 -0.27
N LEU A 79 -11.43 3.33 0.51
CA LEU A 79 -10.71 3.75 1.71
C LEU A 79 -10.68 2.64 2.75
N ALA A 80 -11.80 1.94 2.95
CA ALA A 80 -11.87 0.81 3.86
C ALA A 80 -10.92 -0.32 3.43
N LEU A 81 -10.85 -0.63 2.12
CA LEU A 81 -9.91 -1.61 1.58
C LEU A 81 -8.45 -1.19 1.79
N ASN A 82 -8.11 0.06 1.49
CA ASN A 82 -6.75 0.59 1.68
C ASN A 82 -6.31 0.58 3.15
N ILE A 83 -7.23 0.89 4.09
CA ILE A 83 -6.94 0.82 5.52
C ILE A 83 -6.71 -0.63 5.96
N ALA A 84 -7.53 -1.57 5.49
CA ALA A 84 -7.34 -3.00 5.79
C ALA A 84 -6.01 -3.52 5.24
N GLU A 85 -5.66 -3.12 4.02
CA GLU A 85 -4.39 -3.45 3.38
C GLU A 85 -3.19 -2.91 4.18
N LEU A 86 -3.20 -1.61 4.51
CA LEU A 86 -2.15 -0.98 5.31
C LEU A 86 -2.01 -1.64 6.69
N SER A 87 -3.13 -2.05 7.30
CA SER A 87 -3.12 -2.78 8.57
C SER A 87 -2.41 -4.13 8.43
N GLY A 88 -2.63 -4.84 7.31
CA GLY A 88 -1.90 -6.05 6.96
C GLY A 88 -0.39 -5.81 6.83
N PHE A 89 0.01 -4.73 6.16
CA PHE A 89 1.42 -4.37 6.04
C PHE A 89 2.04 -3.98 7.39
N ALA A 90 1.31 -3.29 8.25
CA ALA A 90 1.78 -2.95 9.59
C ALA A 90 2.06 -4.20 10.43
N VAL A 91 1.20 -5.23 10.33
CA VAL A 91 1.43 -6.53 10.97
C VAL A 91 2.68 -7.20 10.38
N LEU A 92 2.81 -7.26 9.05
CA LEU A 92 3.99 -7.82 8.38
C LEU A 92 5.28 -7.10 8.77
N PHE A 93 5.25 -5.77 8.86
CA PHE A 93 6.39 -4.97 9.29
C PHE A 93 6.79 -5.30 10.72
N ARG A 94 5.82 -5.39 11.64
CA ARG A 94 6.07 -5.75 13.03
C ARG A 94 6.74 -7.12 13.17
N ILE A 95 6.24 -8.14 12.49
CA ILE A 95 6.81 -9.50 12.58
C ILE A 95 8.18 -9.60 11.91
N SER A 96 8.46 -8.75 10.91
CA SER A 96 9.74 -8.76 10.20
C SER A 96 10.88 -8.11 10.99
N TRP A 97 10.55 -7.37 12.05
CA TRP A 97 11.50 -6.73 12.95
C TRP A 97 11.77 -7.53 14.24
N GLN A 98 11.07 -8.65 14.43
CA GLN A 98 11.34 -9.62 15.51
C GLN A 98 12.44 -10.59 15.09
#